data_AF-A0A1Q3N6X1-F1
#
_entry.id   AF-A0A1Q3N6X1-F1
#
_cell.length_a   1.000
_cell.length_b   1.000
_cell.length_c   1.000
_cell.angle_alpha   90.00
_cell.angle_beta   90.00
_cell.angle_gamma   90.00
#
_symmetry.space_group_name_H-M   'P 1'
#
loop_
_entity.id
_entity.type
_entity.pdbx_description
1 polymer ?
#
loop_
_entity_poly.entity_id
_entity_poly.type
_entity_poly.pdbx_seq_one_letter_code
_entity_poly.pdbx_strand_id
1 'polypeptide(L)'
;ENRRIRWYRSERDLWVLDVNKLRNGFLALGYDVPDDDDFRFGLHIVDQQNADYFLKCMSRYEISKESLSSALSLEYPSAKSWWDVQHLFPIMFVDFDECTVGAFYYDGIRMERYVPNNWCGEFIDFANEYSEEKFSSSDKFWVQDGQDLLALLNKRGANSV
;
A
#
# COMPACT_ATOMS: atom_id res chain seq x y z
N GLU A 1 -0.71 -3.21 22.90
CA GLU A 1 -0.25 -1.94 22.30
C GLU A 1 -1.27 -1.49 21.28
N ASN A 2 -1.53 -0.19 21.14
CA ASN A 2 -2.43 0.29 20.09
C ASN A 2 -1.75 0.05 18.73
N ARG A 3 -2.43 -0.65 17.81
CA ARG A 3 -2.02 -0.78 16.42
C ARG A 3 -1.77 0.63 15.86
N ARG A 4 -0.59 0.86 15.29
CA ARG A 4 -0.20 2.16 14.74
C ARG A 4 -0.06 2.05 13.23
N ILE A 5 -0.85 2.84 12.49
CA ILE A 5 -0.68 2.98 11.05
C ILE A 5 0.62 3.76 10.75
N ARG A 6 1.42 3.24 9.82
CA ARG A 6 2.64 3.87 9.31
C ARG A 6 2.53 3.95 7.79
N TRP A 7 2.87 5.11 7.24
CA TRP A 7 2.74 5.38 5.82
C TRP A 7 4.11 5.37 5.16
N TYR A 8 4.20 4.78 3.97
CA TYR A 8 5.45 4.69 3.23
C TYR A 8 5.25 5.09 1.78
N ARG A 9 6.20 5.88 1.26
CA ARG A 9 6.29 6.24 -0.15
C ARG A 9 7.61 5.72 -0.72
N SER A 10 7.54 4.62 -1.44
CA SER A 10 8.68 3.95 -2.04
C SER A 10 8.31 3.29 -3.36
N GLU A 11 9.30 2.70 -4.02
CA GLU A 11 9.06 1.76 -5.13
C GLU A 11 8.18 0.59 -4.66
N ARG A 12 7.27 0.15 -5.53
CA ARG A 12 6.30 -0.93 -5.24
C ARG A 12 6.98 -2.28 -5.03
N ASP A 13 8.08 -2.53 -5.72
CA ASP A 13 8.81 -3.79 -5.69
C ASP A 13 9.38 -4.10 -4.31
N LEU A 14 9.67 -3.07 -3.50
CA LEU A 14 10.10 -3.23 -2.11
C LEU A 14 9.00 -3.82 -1.21
N TRP A 15 7.73 -3.71 -1.61
CA TRP A 15 6.56 -4.22 -0.89
C TRP A 15 6.04 -5.57 -1.42
N VAL A 16 6.70 -6.16 -2.43
CA VAL A 16 6.48 -7.55 -2.80
C VAL A 16 7.01 -8.42 -1.66
N LEU A 17 6.11 -8.94 -0.82
CA LEU A 17 6.52 -9.58 0.43
C LEU A 17 7.30 -10.88 0.20
N ASP A 18 6.92 -11.68 -0.80
CA ASP A 18 7.63 -12.89 -1.23
C ASP A 18 8.14 -12.72 -2.67
N VAL A 19 9.39 -12.27 -2.80
CA VAL A 19 10.02 -12.02 -4.10
C VAL A 19 10.39 -13.32 -4.81
N ASN A 20 10.51 -14.43 -4.06
CA ASN A 20 10.74 -15.74 -4.65
C ASN A 20 9.53 -16.18 -5.47
N LYS A 21 8.30 -15.95 -4.99
CA LYS A 21 7.08 -16.21 -5.77
C LYS A 21 7.02 -15.38 -7.06
N LEU A 22 7.43 -14.11 -6.99
CA LEU A 22 7.51 -13.25 -8.18
C LEU A 22 8.54 -13.79 -9.18
N ARG A 23 9.77 -14.04 -8.72
CA ARG A 23 10.87 -14.61 -9.52
C ARG A 23 10.49 -15.94 -10.17
N ASN A 24 9.93 -16.87 -9.39
CA ASN A 24 9.49 -18.17 -9.89
C ASN A 24 8.40 -18.05 -10.96
N GLY A 25 7.53 -17.03 -10.88
CA GLY A 25 6.56 -16.74 -11.93
C GLY A 25 7.20 -16.37 -13.26
N PHE A 26 8.26 -15.56 -13.24
CA PHE A 26 9.03 -15.22 -14.44
C PHE A 26 9.82 -16.42 -14.99
N LEU A 27 10.47 -17.19 -14.12
CA LEU A 27 11.19 -18.41 -14.51
C LEU A 27 10.26 -19.43 -15.18
N ALA A 28 9.04 -19.60 -14.65
CA ALA A 28 8.04 -20.51 -15.22
C ALA A 28 7.57 -20.11 -16.63
N LEU A 29 7.72 -18.83 -16.99
CA LEU A 29 7.45 -18.30 -18.32
C LEU A 29 8.67 -18.33 -19.25
N GLY A 30 9.81 -18.85 -18.77
CA GLY A 30 11.05 -18.98 -19.55
C GLY A 30 11.90 -17.71 -19.61
N TYR A 31 11.62 -16.71 -18.78
CA TYR A 31 12.49 -15.54 -18.65
C TYR A 31 13.70 -15.85 -17.78
N ASP A 32 14.84 -15.27 -18.14
CA ASP A 32 16.02 -15.23 -17.27
C ASP A 32 15.85 -14.13 -16.23
N VAL A 33 16.06 -14.46 -14.95
CA VAL A 33 15.90 -13.53 -13.84
C VAL A 33 17.23 -13.47 -13.09
N PRO A 34 17.97 -12.35 -13.18
CA PRO A 34 19.21 -12.18 -12.46
C PRO A 34 18.99 -12.33 -10.95
N ASP A 35 19.97 -12.94 -10.27
CA ASP A 35 20.02 -12.90 -8.82
C ASP A 35 20.60 -11.55 -8.38
N ASP A 36 19.87 -10.88 -7.49
CA ASP A 36 20.29 -9.65 -6.83
C ASP A 36 20.13 -9.86 -5.32
N ASP A 37 21.20 -10.37 -4.71
CA ASP A 37 21.25 -10.69 -3.27
C ASP A 37 21.15 -9.43 -2.40
N ASP A 38 21.40 -8.24 -2.96
CA ASP A 38 21.30 -6.96 -2.24
C ASP A 38 19.89 -6.35 -2.37
N PHE A 39 19.05 -6.86 -3.29
CA PHE A 39 17.69 -6.40 -3.48
C PHE A 39 16.89 -6.50 -2.17
N ARG A 40 16.13 -5.44 -1.87
CA ARG A 40 15.27 -5.36 -0.68
C ARG A 40 16.00 -5.74 0.61
N PHE A 41 17.21 -5.20 0.78
CA PHE A 41 18.03 -5.37 1.99
C PHE A 41 18.45 -6.82 2.25
N GLY A 42 18.54 -7.64 1.19
CA GLY A 42 18.82 -9.07 1.26
C GLY A 42 17.66 -9.93 1.77
N LEU A 43 16.45 -9.37 1.86
CA LEU A 43 15.27 -10.12 2.27
C LEU A 43 14.56 -10.68 1.04
N HIS A 44 14.47 -12.00 0.93
CA HIS A 44 13.67 -12.67 -0.09
C HIS A 44 12.21 -12.89 0.33
N ILE A 45 11.95 -12.98 1.63
CA ILE A 45 10.60 -13.06 2.20
C ILE A 45 10.55 -12.05 3.35
N VAL A 46 9.51 -11.22 3.38
CA VAL A 46 9.18 -10.31 4.47
C VAL A 46 7.92 -10.82 5.14
N ASP A 47 8.03 -11.18 6.40
CA ASP A 47 6.98 -11.78 7.19
C ASP A 47 6.99 -11.19 8.62
N GLN A 48 6.15 -11.72 9.50
CA GLN A 48 6.01 -11.22 10.87
C GLN A 48 7.28 -11.40 11.71
N GLN A 49 8.19 -12.31 11.34
CA GLN A 49 9.42 -12.57 12.10
C GLN A 49 10.50 -11.54 11.80
N ASN A 50 10.48 -10.96 10.60
CA ASN A 50 11.49 -9.98 10.16
C ASN A 50 10.90 -8.59 9.86
N ALA A 51 9.61 -8.38 10.09
CA ALA A 51 8.90 -7.12 9.89
C ALA A 51 9.65 -5.93 10.51
N ASP A 52 10.11 -6.04 11.77
CA ASP A 52 10.81 -4.95 12.45
C ASP A 52 12.11 -4.54 11.72
N TYR A 53 12.89 -5.52 11.26
CA TYR A 53 14.10 -5.25 10.51
C TYR A 53 13.78 -4.61 9.16
N PHE A 54 12.80 -5.16 8.44
CA PHE A 54 12.34 -4.60 7.17
C PHE A 54 11.86 -3.15 7.33
N LEU A 55 10.99 -2.87 8.31
CA LEU A 55 10.45 -1.53 8.56
C LEU A 55 11.53 -0.55 9.03
N LYS A 56 12.56 -1.03 9.75
CA LYS A 56 13.74 -0.22 10.09
C LYS A 56 14.51 0.19 8.82
N CYS A 57 14.74 -0.73 7.89
CA CYS A 57 15.37 -0.44 6.60
C CYS A 57 14.51 0.49 5.73
N MET A 58 13.19 0.37 5.82
CA MET A 58 12.22 1.21 5.10
C MET A 58 12.01 2.60 5.71
N SER A 59 12.58 2.90 6.88
CA SER A 59 12.35 4.16 7.61
C SER A 59 12.63 5.43 6.79
N ARG A 60 13.58 5.40 5.86
CA ARG A 60 13.87 6.52 4.94
C ARG A 60 12.72 6.85 3.96
N TYR A 61 11.80 5.91 3.77
CA TYR A 61 10.62 6.06 2.92
C TYR A 61 9.35 6.36 3.73
N GLU A 62 9.44 6.38 5.07
CA GLU A 62 8.30 6.68 5.92
C GLU A 62 7.90 8.15 5.73
N ILE A 63 6.60 8.38 5.57
CA ILE A 63 6.00 9.70 5.42
C ILE A 63 4.95 9.89 6.52
N SER A 64 4.82 11.11 7.02
CA SER A 64 3.82 11.40 8.05
C SER A 64 2.41 11.47 7.45
N LYS A 65 1.39 11.13 8.25
CA LYS A 65 -0.02 11.31 7.89
C LYS A 65 -0.29 12.79 7.58
N GLU A 66 0.31 13.71 8.34
CA GLU A 66 0.18 15.16 8.21
C GLU A 66 0.74 15.66 6.88
N SER A 67 1.88 15.12 6.43
CA SER A 67 2.46 15.44 5.12
C SER A 67 1.56 15.00 3.97
N LEU A 68 1.00 13.79 4.05
CA LEU A 68 0.04 13.30 3.04
C LEU A 68 -1.25 14.12 3.05
N SER A 69 -1.78 14.42 4.23
CA SER A 69 -2.95 15.28 4.42
C SER A 69 -2.73 16.65 3.77
N SER A 70 -1.59 17.28 4.03
CA SER A 70 -1.25 18.60 3.49
C SER A 70 -1.10 18.59 1.96
N ALA A 71 -0.46 17.54 1.43
CA ALA A 71 -0.32 17.36 -0.02
C ALA A 71 -1.68 17.21 -0.71
N LEU A 72 -2.58 16.40 -0.13
CA LEU A 72 -3.94 16.26 -0.66
C LEU A 72 -4.70 17.59 -0.59
N SER A 73 -4.63 18.33 0.51
CA SER A 73 -5.31 19.63 0.65
C SER A 73 -4.84 20.66 -0.38
N LEU A 74 -3.58 20.58 -0.83
CA LEU A 74 -3.03 21.45 -1.86
C LEU A 74 -3.61 21.14 -3.25
N GLU A 75 -3.76 19.86 -3.59
CA GLU A 75 -4.21 19.42 -4.92
C GLU A 75 -5.74 19.31 -5.05
N TYR A 76 -6.43 19.05 -3.93
CA TYR A 76 -7.88 18.82 -3.85
C TYR A 76 -8.77 19.93 -4.45
N PRO A 77 -8.48 21.23 -4.31
CA PRO A 77 -9.31 22.28 -4.91
C PRO A 77 -9.38 22.22 -6.44
N SER A 78 -8.30 21.81 -7.09
CA SER A 78 -8.22 21.66 -8.55
C SER A 78 -8.62 20.27 -9.08
N ALA A 79 -8.63 19.26 -8.21
CA ALA A 79 -8.95 17.88 -8.57
C ALA A 79 -10.43 17.71 -8.95
N LYS A 80 -10.67 17.16 -10.13
CA LYS A 80 -12.01 16.84 -10.67
C LYS A 80 -12.42 15.41 -10.33
N SER A 81 -11.47 14.53 -10.03
CA SER A 81 -11.74 13.16 -9.63
C SER A 81 -10.60 12.58 -8.81
N TRP A 82 -10.79 11.38 -8.27
CA TRP A 82 -9.71 10.64 -7.61
C TRP A 82 -8.51 10.42 -8.53
N TRP A 83 -8.72 10.25 -9.84
CA TRP A 83 -7.66 10.03 -10.83
C TRP A 83 -6.63 11.16 -10.88
N ASP A 84 -7.02 12.39 -10.54
CA ASP A 84 -6.11 13.54 -10.55
C ASP A 84 -5.12 13.54 -9.38
N VAL A 85 -5.43 12.80 -8.31
CA VAL A 85 -4.65 12.77 -7.05
C VAL A 85 -4.31 11.35 -6.59
N GLN A 86 -4.53 10.35 -7.45
CA GLN A 86 -4.36 8.93 -7.10
C GLN A 86 -2.94 8.59 -6.60
N HIS A 87 -1.91 9.35 -7.03
CA HIS A 87 -0.52 9.17 -6.59
C HIS A 87 -0.29 9.42 -5.09
N LEU A 88 -1.24 10.08 -4.42
CA LEU A 88 -1.19 10.29 -2.97
C LEU A 88 -1.79 9.12 -2.19
N PHE A 89 -2.65 8.31 -2.82
CA PHE A 89 -3.41 7.27 -2.14
C PHE A 89 -2.62 5.96 -2.02
N PRO A 90 -2.82 5.20 -0.93
CA PRO A 90 -2.16 3.93 -0.75
C PRO A 90 -2.71 2.91 -1.75
N ILE A 91 -1.82 2.03 -2.18
CA ILE A 91 -2.16 0.91 -3.08
C ILE A 91 -2.03 -0.46 -2.39
N MET A 92 -1.55 -0.46 -1.15
CA MET A 92 -1.32 -1.66 -0.36
C MET A 92 -1.47 -1.32 1.13
N PHE A 93 -2.09 -2.25 1.86
CA PHE A 93 -2.21 -2.26 3.31
C PHE A 93 -1.66 -3.59 3.81
N VAL A 94 -0.67 -3.55 4.70
CA VAL A 94 -0.03 -4.75 5.27
C VAL A 94 -0.26 -4.78 6.77
N ASP A 95 -0.86 -5.87 7.24
CA ASP A 95 -1.03 -6.17 8.66
C ASP A 95 -0.14 -7.36 9.02
N PHE A 96 0.99 -7.07 9.66
CA PHE A 96 1.96 -8.10 10.07
C PHE A 96 1.45 -8.96 11.23
N ASP A 97 0.58 -8.42 12.09
CA ASP A 97 0.05 -9.15 13.24
C ASP A 97 -0.97 -10.19 12.78
N GLU A 98 -1.87 -9.79 11.87
CA GLU A 98 -2.90 -10.68 11.32
C GLU A 98 -2.42 -11.48 10.10
N CYS A 99 -1.19 -11.24 9.63
CA CYS A 99 -0.63 -11.86 8.43
C CYS A 99 -1.52 -11.64 7.19
N THR A 100 -2.06 -10.42 7.02
CA THR A 100 -2.95 -10.06 5.90
C THR A 100 -2.42 -8.92 5.06
N VAL A 101 -2.76 -8.96 3.76
CA VAL A 101 -2.49 -7.91 2.79
C VAL A 101 -3.77 -7.57 2.04
N GLY A 102 -4.14 -6.29 2.03
CA GLY A 102 -5.09 -5.74 1.07
C GLY A 102 -4.33 -4.95 0.02
N ALA A 103 -4.61 -5.16 -1.27
CA ALA A 103 -4.02 -4.38 -2.34
C ALA A 103 -5.11 -3.81 -3.27
N PHE A 104 -4.95 -2.56 -3.67
CA PHE A 104 -5.86 -1.87 -4.59
C PHE A 104 -5.05 -0.96 -5.50
N TYR A 105 -5.01 -1.26 -6.78
CA TYR A 105 -4.19 -0.54 -7.75
C TYR A 105 -4.80 -0.67 -9.15
N TYR A 106 -4.52 0.30 -10.01
CA TYR A 106 -5.01 0.31 -11.39
C TYR A 106 -4.05 -0.41 -12.36
N ASP A 107 -2.77 -0.51 -12.02
CA ASP A 107 -1.74 -1.19 -12.82
C ASP A 107 -0.64 -1.83 -11.97
N GLY A 108 0.27 -2.54 -12.64
CA GLY A 108 1.51 -3.05 -12.06
C GLY A 108 1.41 -4.45 -11.46
N ILE A 109 2.30 -4.73 -10.52
CA ILE A 109 2.45 -6.04 -9.88
C ILE A 109 1.22 -6.37 -9.04
N ARG A 110 0.75 -7.61 -9.17
CA ARG A 110 -0.33 -8.17 -8.35
C ARG A 110 0.14 -8.54 -6.94
N MET A 111 0.42 -7.52 -6.14
CA MET A 111 1.12 -7.61 -4.84
C MET A 111 0.45 -8.59 -3.88
N GLU A 112 -0.88 -8.70 -3.90
CA GLU A 112 -1.67 -9.62 -3.08
C GLU A 112 -1.34 -11.10 -3.35
N ARG A 113 -0.73 -11.42 -4.49
CA ARG A 113 -0.36 -12.81 -4.85
C ARG A 113 1.03 -13.21 -4.37
N TYR A 114 1.85 -12.23 -4.00
CA TYR A 114 3.24 -12.42 -3.63
C TYR A 114 3.43 -12.18 -2.13
N VAL A 115 2.59 -12.83 -1.33
CA VAL A 115 2.63 -12.81 0.14
C VAL A 115 3.36 -14.05 0.68
N PRO A 116 3.89 -14.04 1.92
CA PRO A 116 4.51 -15.21 2.52
C PRO A 116 3.56 -16.40 2.63
N ASN A 117 4.10 -17.59 2.90
CA ASN A 117 3.26 -18.75 3.12
C ASN A 117 2.39 -18.57 4.36
N ASN A 118 1.14 -19.04 4.29
CA ASN A 118 0.10 -18.90 5.33
C ASN A 118 -0.39 -17.47 5.57
N TRP A 119 0.02 -16.49 4.76
CA TRP A 119 -0.57 -15.16 4.75
C TRP A 119 -1.78 -15.10 3.81
N CYS A 120 -2.72 -14.20 4.09
CA CYS A 120 -3.88 -13.94 3.25
C CYS A 120 -3.68 -12.64 2.46
N GLY A 121 -3.63 -12.74 1.13
CA GLY A 121 -3.59 -11.57 0.25
C GLY A 121 -4.90 -11.43 -0.53
N GLU A 122 -5.46 -10.23 -0.55
CA GLU A 122 -6.71 -9.93 -1.23
C GLU A 122 -6.61 -8.66 -2.09
N PHE A 123 -7.24 -8.71 -3.28
CA PHE A 123 -7.45 -7.53 -4.11
C PHE A 123 -8.77 -6.87 -3.69
N ILE A 124 -8.69 -5.81 -2.88
CA ILE A 124 -9.82 -5.19 -2.19
C ILE A 124 -9.59 -3.70 -2.04
N ASP A 125 -10.64 -2.89 -2.21
CA ASP A 125 -10.60 -1.45 -1.93
C ASP A 125 -10.60 -1.19 -0.42
N PHE A 126 -9.48 -1.52 0.23
CA PHE A 126 -9.32 -1.41 1.69
C PHE A 126 -9.55 0.02 2.21
N ALA A 127 -9.44 1.05 1.36
CA ALA A 127 -9.72 2.43 1.75
C ALA A 127 -11.21 2.63 2.08
N ASN A 128 -12.10 1.92 1.38
CA ASN A 128 -13.55 2.00 1.54
C ASN A 128 -14.15 0.78 2.27
N GLU A 129 -13.55 -0.41 2.15
CA GLU A 129 -14.14 -1.68 2.60
C GLU A 129 -13.68 -2.13 3.99
N TYR A 130 -12.51 -1.70 4.47
CA TYR A 130 -12.05 -2.08 5.81
C TYR A 130 -12.87 -1.38 6.90
N SER A 131 -13.20 -2.14 7.95
CA SER A 131 -13.94 -1.66 9.11
C SER A 131 -13.16 -0.62 9.91
N GLU A 132 -13.87 0.16 10.73
CA GLU A 132 -13.25 1.14 11.66
C GLU A 132 -12.29 0.49 12.67
N GLU A 133 -12.47 -0.79 12.98
CA GLU A 133 -11.56 -1.56 13.84
C GLU A 133 -10.24 -1.88 13.12
N LYS A 134 -10.29 -2.18 11.81
CA LYS A 134 -9.12 -2.57 11.03
C LYS A 134 -8.37 -1.35 10.47
N PHE A 135 -9.10 -0.35 9.99
CA PHE A 135 -8.53 0.87 9.45
C PHE A 135 -9.44 2.07 9.75
N SER A 136 -9.23 2.67 10.92
CA SER A 136 -10.08 3.76 11.41
C SER A 136 -10.03 4.98 10.49
N SER A 137 -11.18 5.66 10.36
CA SER A 137 -11.27 6.99 9.76
C SER A 137 -10.28 7.99 10.38
N SER A 138 -9.92 7.82 11.66
CA SER A 138 -8.92 8.67 12.33
C SER A 138 -7.49 8.43 11.83
N ASP A 139 -7.18 7.34 11.13
CA ASP A 139 -5.87 7.07 10.53
C ASP A 139 -5.79 7.47 9.05
N LYS A 140 -6.93 7.53 8.36
CA LYS A 140 -7.04 7.90 6.93
C LYS A 140 -6.66 9.37 6.74
N PHE A 141 -5.58 9.66 6.00
CA PHE A 141 -5.11 11.04 5.79
C PHE A 141 -6.07 11.91 4.97
N TRP A 142 -6.96 11.27 4.21
CA TRP A 142 -8.00 11.94 3.40
C TRP A 142 -9.28 12.23 4.19
N VAL A 143 -9.36 11.82 5.46
CA VAL A 143 -10.44 12.25 6.35
C VAL A 143 -9.96 13.49 7.10
N GLN A 144 -10.52 14.65 6.74
CA GLN A 144 -10.13 15.97 7.26
C GLN A 144 -11.37 16.70 7.77
N ASP A 145 -11.33 17.21 9.01
CA ASP A 145 -12.43 17.96 9.64
C ASP A 145 -13.80 17.25 9.56
N GLY A 146 -13.80 15.91 9.68
CA GLY A 146 -15.00 15.07 9.59
C GLY A 146 -15.52 14.85 8.16
N GLN A 147 -14.79 15.31 7.14
CA GLN A 147 -15.10 15.09 5.73
C GLN A 147 -14.22 14.00 5.12
N ASP A 148 -14.83 13.08 4.38
CA ASP A 148 -14.11 12.10 3.58
C ASP A 148 -13.84 12.69 2.18
N LEU A 149 -12.61 13.15 1.96
CA LEU A 149 -12.21 13.75 0.70
C LEU A 149 -12.15 12.73 -0.45
N LEU A 150 -11.86 11.45 -0.18
CA LEU A 150 -11.87 10.38 -1.18
C LEU A 150 -13.29 10.16 -1.71
N ALA A 151 -14.28 10.04 -0.81
CA ALA A 151 -15.68 9.90 -1.19
C ALA A 151 -16.17 11.09 -2.03
N LEU A 152 -15.73 12.31 -1.70
CA LEU A 152 -16.06 13.51 -2.47
C LEU A 152 -15.40 13.51 -3.85
N LEU A 153 -14.12 13.12 -3.97
CA LEU A 153 -13.41 13.00 -5.24
C LEU A 153 -14.07 11.96 -6.16
N ASN A 154 -14.48 10.82 -5.62
CA ASN A 154 -15.20 9.79 -6.36
C ASN A 154 -16.55 10.31 -6.89
N LYS A 155 -17.30 11.07 -6.07
CA LYS A 155 -18.54 11.73 -6.51
C LYS A 155 -18.29 12.76 -7.61
N ARG A 156 -17.24 13.57 -7.52
CA ARG A 156 -16.89 14.57 -8.57
C ARG A 156 -16.57 13.87 -9.90
N GLY A 157 -15.82 12.77 -9.84
CA GLY A 157 -15.50 11.95 -11.01
C GLY A 157 -16.74 11.36 -11.67
N ALA A 158 -17.64 10.78 -10.89
CA ALA A 158 -18.89 10.19 -11.39
C ALA A 158 -19.82 11.22 -12.08
N ASN A 159 -19.82 12.48 -11.60
CA ASN A 159 -20.62 13.56 -12.19
C ASN A 159 -19.97 14.22 -13.42
N SER A 160 -18.72 13.88 -13.73
CA SER A 160 -17.97 14.43 -14.86
C SER A 160 -18.05 13.55 -16.12
N VAL A 161 -18.76 12.42 -16.03
CA VAL A 161 -18.99 11.44 -17.11
C VAL A 161 -20.32 11.70 -17.81
#